data_AF-A0A8D8FDL0-F1
#
_entry.id   AF-A0A8D8FDL0-F1
#
_cell.length_a   1.000
_cell.length_b   1.000
_cell.length_c   1.000
_cell.angle_alpha   90.00
_cell.angle_beta   90.00
_cell.angle_gamma   90.00
#
_symmetry.space_group_name_H-M   'P 1'
#
loop_
_entity.id
_entity.type
_entity.pdbx_description
1 polymer ?
#
loop_
_entity_poly.entity_id
_entity_poly.type
_entity_poly.pdbx_seq_one_letter_code
_entity_poly.pdbx_strand_id
1 'polypeptide(L)'
;MRYECGICYAIFAVFELLRLHLYVHRFEKMFTCNLGGCNLSFKSYSTFDGHLRTSHGAASSTSRHELKYKCTAEGCSFSNNNFETISQHLRDHLGQGICVSCPVLDCQNKIFKNKNSYYIHNSRDH
;
A
#
# COMPACT_ATOMS: atom_id res chain seq x y z
N MET A 1 10.71 -23.90 -24.04
CA MET A 1 10.53 -22.59 -23.37
C MET A 1 10.91 -22.77 -21.91
N ARG A 2 11.59 -21.79 -21.31
CA ARG A 2 11.96 -21.83 -19.89
C ARG A 2 11.20 -20.72 -19.18
N TYR A 3 10.68 -21.01 -17.99
CA TYR A 3 9.87 -20.07 -17.22
C TYR A 3 10.64 -19.66 -15.99
N GLU A 4 11.02 -18.39 -15.92
CA GLU A 4 11.84 -17.83 -14.86
C GLU A 4 10.95 -17.16 -13.80
N CYS A 5 11.25 -17.40 -12.53
CA CYS A 5 10.62 -16.68 -11.43
C CYS A 5 11.24 -15.29 -11.28
N GLY A 6 10.46 -14.23 -11.50
CA GLY A 6 10.92 -12.85 -11.32
C GLY A 6 11.24 -12.43 -9.88
N ILE A 7 11.11 -13.33 -8.89
CA ILE A 7 11.36 -13.07 -7.46
C ILE A 7 12.70 -13.69 -7.02
N CYS A 8 12.96 -14.94 -7.40
CA CYS A 8 14.17 -15.68 -7.00
C CYS A 8 14.99 -16.22 -8.18
N TYR A 9 14.61 -15.88 -9.42
CA TYR A 9 15.27 -16.28 -10.66
C TYR A 9 15.39 -17.81 -10.87
N ALA A 10 14.59 -18.59 -10.13
CA ALA A 10 14.50 -20.03 -10.34
C ALA A 10 13.87 -20.33 -11.71
N ILE A 11 14.46 -21.29 -12.42
CA ILE A 11 14.07 -21.65 -13.78
C ILE A 11 13.27 -22.97 -13.76
N PHE A 12 12.10 -22.94 -14.37
CA PHE A 12 11.19 -24.07 -14.48
C PHE A 12 11.01 -24.49 -15.94
N ALA A 13 10.84 -25.80 -16.13
CA ALA A 13 10.65 -26.40 -17.45
C ALA A 13 9.27 -26.07 -18.05
N VAL A 14 8.25 -25.80 -17.22
CA VAL A 14 6.88 -25.51 -17.64
C VAL A 14 6.24 -24.44 -16.75
N PHE A 15 5.26 -23.70 -17.29
CA PHE A 15 4.61 -22.56 -16.63
C PHE A 15 3.83 -22.96 -15.37
N GLU A 16 3.21 -24.14 -15.35
CA GLU A 16 2.43 -24.61 -14.19
C GLU A 16 3.30 -24.82 -12.94
N LEU A 17 4.55 -25.26 -13.12
CA LEU A 17 5.51 -25.38 -12.03
C LEU A 17 5.94 -24.01 -11.51
N LEU A 18 6.14 -23.02 -12.40
CA LEU A 18 6.36 -21.64 -11.98
C LEU A 18 5.15 -21.10 -11.20
N ARG A 19 3.93 -21.35 -11.67
CA ARG A 19 2.69 -20.91 -10.99
C ARG A 19 2.54 -21.51 -9.60
N LEU A 20 2.83 -22.81 -9.44
CA LEU A 20 2.84 -23.48 -8.13
C LEU A 20 3.94 -22.93 -7.22
N HIS A 21 5.13 -22.68 -7.77
CA HIS A 21 6.24 -22.06 -7.06
C HIS A 21 5.90 -20.64 -6.56
N LEU A 22 5.13 -19.85 -7.31
CA LEU A 22 4.63 -18.55 -6.85
C LEU A 22 3.70 -18.65 -5.63
N TYR A 23 3.03 -19.79 -5.39
CA TYR A 23 2.31 -20.02 -4.14
C TYR A 23 3.26 -20.20 -2.96
N VAL A 24 4.45 -20.77 -3.16
CA VAL A 24 5.48 -20.80 -2.12
C VAL A 24 5.85 -19.38 -1.70
N HIS A 25 6.02 -18.44 -2.63
CA HIS A 25 6.19 -17.02 -2.27
C HIS A 25 4.97 -16.39 -1.58
N ARG A 26 3.76 -16.89 -1.87
CA ARG A 26 2.51 -16.43 -1.23
C ARG A 26 2.36 -16.97 0.21
N PHE A 27 2.91 -18.13 0.52
CA PHE A 27 2.78 -18.82 1.81
C PHE A 27 4.07 -18.80 2.66
N GLU A 28 5.24 -18.68 2.05
CA GLU A 28 6.52 -18.33 2.68
C GLU A 28 6.58 -16.82 2.86
N LYS A 29 5.95 -16.43 3.96
CA LYS A 29 5.96 -15.12 4.60
C LYS A 29 7.38 -14.73 5.04
N MET A 30 8.32 -14.61 4.10
CA MET A 30 9.61 -14.00 4.36
C MET A 30 9.98 -13.01 3.26
N PHE A 31 10.21 -11.78 3.66
CA PHE A 31 10.68 -10.71 2.80
C PHE A 31 12.20 -10.83 2.71
N THR A 32 12.75 -11.17 1.54
CA THR A 32 14.18 -11.37 1.36
C THR A 32 14.82 -10.13 0.74
N CYS A 33 15.90 -9.64 1.35
CA CYS A 33 16.71 -8.57 0.78
C CYS A 33 17.67 -9.19 -0.22
N ASN A 34 17.68 -8.65 -1.45
CA ASN A 34 18.60 -9.05 -2.54
C ASN A 34 19.53 -7.88 -2.95
N LEU A 35 19.61 -6.81 -2.13
CA LEU A 35 20.43 -5.64 -2.44
C LEU A 35 21.91 -5.92 -2.14
N GLY A 36 22.79 -5.66 -3.11
CA GLY A 36 24.24 -5.72 -2.93
C GLY A 36 24.77 -7.08 -2.48
N GLY A 37 24.10 -8.18 -2.86
CA GLY A 37 24.47 -9.54 -2.43
C GLY A 37 24.00 -9.91 -1.02
N CYS A 38 23.22 -9.05 -0.36
CA CYS A 38 22.46 -9.45 0.82
C CYS A 38 21.45 -10.54 0.42
N ASN A 39 21.23 -11.52 1.28
CA ASN A 39 20.26 -12.63 1.10
C ASN A 39 19.48 -12.87 2.41
N LEU A 40 19.27 -11.82 3.20
CA LEU A 40 18.61 -11.92 4.50
C LEU A 40 17.08 -11.98 4.33
N SER A 41 16.46 -12.97 4.97
CA SER A 41 15.02 -13.24 4.91
C SER A 41 14.32 -12.90 6.22
N PHE A 42 13.23 -12.13 6.15
CA PHE A 42 12.54 -11.58 7.32
C PHE A 42 11.07 -12.00 7.37
N LYS A 43 10.60 -12.50 8.51
CA LYS A 43 9.21 -12.99 8.69
C LYS A 43 8.11 -11.91 8.59
N SER A 44 8.48 -10.63 8.64
CA SER A 44 7.55 -9.50 8.69
C SER A 44 8.05 -8.34 7.83
N TYR A 45 7.10 -7.61 7.22
CA TYR A 45 7.42 -6.48 6.34
C TYR A 45 8.13 -5.36 7.12
N SER A 46 7.64 -5.04 8.32
CA SER A 46 8.23 -3.98 9.16
C SER A 46 9.69 -4.26 9.54
N THR A 47 10.05 -5.52 9.76
CA THR A 47 11.43 -5.91 10.06
C THR A 47 12.32 -5.86 8.82
N PHE A 48 11.76 -6.18 7.65
CA PHE A 48 12.44 -6.06 6.37
C PHE A 48 12.67 -4.59 5.97
N ASP A 49 11.65 -3.74 6.08
CA ASP A 49 11.74 -2.30 5.85
C ASP A 49 12.79 -1.64 6.76
N GLY A 50 12.81 -2.00 8.05
CA GLY A 50 13.83 -1.56 9.00
C GLY A 50 15.24 -1.99 8.60
N HIS A 51 15.42 -3.21 8.09
CA HIS A 51 16.69 -3.69 7.56
C HIS A 51 17.12 -2.92 6.29
N LEU A 52 16.22 -2.71 5.32
CA LEU A 52 16.52 -1.94 4.12
C LEU A 52 16.97 -0.50 4.44
N ARG A 53 16.28 0.14 5.39
CA ARG A 53 16.59 1.51 5.82
C ARG A 53 17.93 1.62 6.53
N THR A 54 18.25 0.67 7.41
CA THR A 54 19.46 0.73 8.27
C THR A 54 20.70 0.11 7.63
N SER A 55 20.53 -0.98 6.88
CA SER A 55 21.65 -1.77 6.34
C SER A 55 22.01 -1.37 4.91
N HIS A 56 21.05 -0.84 4.15
CA HIS A 56 21.25 -0.48 2.74
C HIS A 56 21.01 1.00 2.46
N GLY A 57 20.64 1.79 3.47
CA GLY A 57 20.31 3.22 3.30
C GLY A 57 19.13 3.46 2.35
N ALA A 58 18.44 2.40 1.93
CA ALA A 58 17.26 2.47 1.12
C ALA A 58 16.12 2.87 2.05
N ALA A 59 15.92 4.18 2.22
CA ALA A 59 14.64 4.70 2.66
C ALA A 59 13.59 3.99 1.81
N SER A 60 12.55 3.47 2.46
CA SER A 60 11.39 2.96 1.74
C SER A 60 10.97 4.02 0.75
N SER A 61 11.33 3.82 -0.51
CA SER A 61 10.35 3.99 -1.55
C SER A 61 9.16 3.22 -1.03
N THR A 62 8.18 3.96 -0.49
CA THR A 62 6.77 3.64 -0.65
C THR A 62 6.65 3.31 -2.13
N SER A 63 6.93 2.04 -2.45
CA SER A 63 7.25 1.63 -3.81
C SER A 63 5.90 1.49 -4.46
N ARG A 64 5.42 2.61 -4.98
CA ARG A 64 4.63 2.71 -6.21
C ARG A 64 3.48 1.70 -6.34
N HIS A 65 2.81 1.35 -5.25
CA HIS A 65 1.36 1.26 -5.35
C HIS A 65 0.89 2.70 -5.28
N GLU A 66 0.47 3.23 -6.41
CA GLU A 66 -0.18 4.53 -6.47
C GLU A 66 -1.23 4.57 -5.37
N LEU A 67 -0.96 5.36 -4.31
CA LEU A 67 -1.83 5.35 -3.14
C LEU A 67 -3.21 5.81 -3.60
N LYS A 68 -4.17 4.87 -3.60
CA LYS A 68 -5.46 5.06 -4.27
C LYS A 68 -6.23 6.25 -3.68
N TYR A 69 -6.06 6.49 -2.38
CA TYR A 69 -6.74 7.56 -1.67
C TYR A 69 -5.73 8.48 -0.99
N LYS A 70 -5.83 9.77 -1.31
CA LYS A 70 -4.98 10.81 -0.73
C LYS A 70 -5.82 11.71 0.15
N CYS A 71 -5.26 12.16 1.26
CA CYS A 71 -5.89 13.17 2.08
C CYS A 71 -5.89 14.51 1.35
N THR A 72 -6.98 15.24 1.49
CA THR A 72 -7.21 16.53 0.82
C THR A 72 -7.27 17.68 1.83
N ALA A 73 -6.98 17.40 3.11
CA ALA A 73 -6.98 18.40 4.17
C ALA A 73 -5.73 19.29 4.05
N GLU A 74 -5.89 20.59 4.25
CA GLU A 74 -4.77 21.53 4.20
C GLU A 74 -3.73 21.20 5.28
N GLY A 75 -2.47 21.02 4.85
CA GLY A 75 -1.37 20.65 5.73
C GLY A 75 -1.26 19.16 6.08
N CYS A 76 -2.10 18.29 5.51
CA CYS A 76 -2.06 16.85 5.78
C CYS A 76 -1.55 16.04 4.58
N SER A 77 -0.38 15.43 4.71
CA SER A 77 0.23 14.57 3.67
C SER A 77 -0.13 13.09 3.80
N PHE A 78 -1.21 12.75 4.53
CA PHE A 78 -1.61 11.36 4.73
C PHE A 78 -2.15 10.74 3.43
N SER A 79 -1.79 9.50 3.14
CA SER A 79 -2.24 8.78 1.94
C SER A 79 -2.30 7.28 2.24
N ASN A 80 -3.31 6.58 1.71
CA ASN A 80 -3.56 5.17 1.99
C ASN A 80 -4.22 4.46 0.80
N ASN A 81 -4.05 3.14 0.71
CA ASN A 81 -4.74 2.28 -0.25
C ASN A 81 -6.09 1.77 0.24
N ASN A 82 -6.37 1.81 1.54
CA ASN A 82 -7.64 1.36 2.10
C ASN A 82 -8.65 2.53 2.24
N PHE A 83 -9.84 2.36 1.67
CA PHE A 83 -10.92 3.36 1.72
C PHE A 83 -11.44 3.60 3.13
N GLU A 84 -11.56 2.55 3.94
CA GLU A 84 -12.08 2.67 5.30
C GLU A 84 -11.11 3.46 6.19
N THR A 85 -9.81 3.20 6.06
CA THR A 85 -8.78 3.90 6.83
C THR A 85 -8.70 5.37 6.49
N ILE A 86 -8.72 5.74 5.19
CA ILE A 86 -8.74 7.15 4.79
C ILE A 86 -10.06 7.83 5.21
N SER A 87 -11.19 7.13 5.11
CA SER A 87 -12.49 7.67 5.51
C SER A 87 -12.57 7.97 7.00
N GLN A 88 -12.02 7.08 7.83
CA GLN A 88 -11.93 7.32 9.27
C GLN A 88 -11.00 8.49 9.59
N HIS A 89 -9.88 8.61 8.88
CA HIS A 89 -8.97 9.75 9.01
C HIS A 89 -9.63 11.08 8.64
N LEU A 90 -10.36 11.15 7.52
CA LEU A 90 -11.07 12.36 7.10
C LEU A 90 -12.18 12.77 8.06
N ARG A 91 -12.82 11.80 8.74
CA ARG A 91 -13.78 12.09 9.82
C ARG A 91 -13.13 12.80 11.01
N ASP A 92 -11.86 12.54 11.30
CA ASP A 92 -11.16 13.20 12.39
C ASP A 92 -10.94 14.69 12.10
N HIS A 93 -10.49 15.03 10.89
CA HIS A 93 -10.38 16.40 10.38
C HIS A 93 -11.70 17.17 10.47
N LEU A 94 -12.80 16.54 10.01
CA LEU A 94 -14.15 17.11 10.12
C LEU A 94 -14.61 17.30 11.58
N GLY A 95 -14.00 16.58 12.53
CA GLY A 95 -14.22 16.77 13.97
C GLY A 95 -13.45 17.95 14.54
N GLN A 96 -12.33 18.29 13.94
CA GLN A 96 -11.49 19.44 14.27
C GLN A 96 -11.96 20.72 13.56
N GLY A 97 -13.04 20.65 12.75
CA GLY A 97 -13.56 21.77 11.97
C GLY A 97 -12.82 22.02 10.65
N ILE A 98 -11.94 21.11 10.24
CA ILE A 98 -11.19 21.19 8.99
C ILE A 98 -12.06 20.64 7.86
N CYS A 99 -12.18 21.38 6.76
CA CYS A 99 -12.91 20.95 5.58
C CYS A 99 -12.09 19.92 4.79
N VAL A 100 -12.74 18.87 4.32
CA VAL A 100 -12.10 17.82 3.51
C VAL A 100 -12.96 17.47 2.31
N SER A 101 -12.37 17.07 1.20
CA SER A 101 -13.09 16.61 0.02
C SER A 101 -13.08 15.08 -0.07
N CYS A 102 -13.96 14.53 -0.91
CA CYS A 102 -13.96 13.10 -1.16
C CYS A 102 -12.59 12.65 -1.73
N PRO A 103 -11.95 11.60 -1.17
CA PRO A 103 -10.64 11.13 -1.62
C PRO A 103 -10.70 10.28 -2.89
N VAL A 104 -11.89 10.05 -3.46
CA VAL A 104 -12.12 9.26 -4.68
C VAL A 104 -12.02 10.16 -5.90
N LEU A 105 -11.07 9.89 -6.79
CA LEU A 105 -10.79 10.73 -7.98
C LEU A 105 -11.96 10.86 -8.97
N ASP A 106 -12.85 9.86 -9.03
CA ASP A 106 -14.03 9.85 -9.89
C ASP A 106 -15.28 10.43 -9.21
N CYS A 107 -15.22 10.62 -7.89
CA CYS A 107 -16.24 11.37 -7.19
C CYS A 107 -16.00 12.86 -7.43
N GLN A 108 -17.06 13.65 -7.56
CA GLN A 108 -17.09 15.06 -7.96
C GLN A 108 -16.32 16.05 -7.04
N ASN A 109 -15.30 15.61 -6.29
CA ASN A 109 -14.48 16.38 -5.35
C ASN A 109 -15.33 17.25 -4.41
N LYS A 110 -16.48 16.73 -3.98
CA LYS A 110 -17.37 17.44 -3.07
C LYS A 110 -16.65 17.72 -1.77
N ILE A 111 -16.69 18.98 -1.34
CA ILE A 111 -16.10 19.45 -0.08
C ILE A 111 -17.12 19.28 1.03
N PHE A 112 -16.68 18.66 2.12
CA PHE A 112 -17.46 18.45 3.33
C PHE A 112 -16.88 19.28 4.45
N LYS A 113 -17.77 19.91 5.21
CA LYS A 113 -17.48 20.70 6.41
C LYS A 113 -18.04 20.06 7.68
N ASN A 114 -18.78 18.95 7.55
CA ASN A 114 -19.44 18.25 8.65
C ASN A 114 -19.27 16.73 8.47
N LYS A 115 -19.10 16.02 9.59
CA LYS A 115 -19.04 14.53 9.62
C LYS A 115 -20.28 13.87 9.01
N ASN A 116 -21.47 14.40 9.30
CA ASN A 116 -22.73 13.77 8.87
C ASN A 116 -22.91 13.83 7.34
N SER A 117 -22.61 14.98 6.73
CA SER A 117 -22.67 15.16 5.27
C SER A 117 -21.69 14.24 4.55
N TYR A 118 -20.48 14.06 5.10
CA TYR A 118 -19.47 13.14 4.58
C TYR A 118 -19.90 11.68 4.73
N TYR A 119 -20.46 11.30 5.88
CA TYR A 119 -20.95 9.93 6.11
C TYR A 119 -22.09 9.55 5.15
N ILE A 120 -23.08 10.43 4.96
CA ILE A 120 -24.20 10.17 4.04
C ILE A 120 -23.71 10.06 2.61
N HIS A 121 -22.76 10.90 2.20
CA HIS A 121 -22.13 10.80 0.89
C HIS A 121 -21.42 9.45 0.71
N ASN A 122 -20.53 9.11 1.64
CA ASN A 122 -19.79 7.85 1.58
C ASN A 122 -20.69 6.62 1.66
N SER A 123 -21.87 6.68 2.26
CA SER A 123 -22.79 5.54 2.33
C SER A 123 -23.69 5.40 1.09
N ARG A 124 -23.85 6.47 0.30
CA ARG A 124 -24.72 6.48 -0.89
C ARG A 124 -23.94 6.33 -2.19
N ASP A 125 -22.70 6.81 -2.22
CA ASP A 125 -21.87 6.93 -3.42
C ASP A 125 -20.67 5.95 -3.42
N HIS A 126 -20.28 5.43 -2.25
CA HIS A 126 -19.12 4.55 -2.03
C HIS A 126 -19.44 3.38 -1.09
#